data_AF-A0A0A0EGI1-F1
#
_entry.id   AF-A0A0A0EGI1-F1
#
_cell.length_a   1.000
_cell.length_b   1.000
_cell.length_c   1.000
_cell.angle_alpha   90.00
_cell.angle_beta   90.00
_cell.angle_gamma   90.00
#
_symmetry.space_group_name_H-M   'P 1'
#
loop_
_entity.id
_entity.type
_entity.pdbx_description
1 polymer ?
#
loop_
_entity_poly.entity_id
_entity_poly.type
_entity_poly.pdbx_seq_one_letter_code
_entity_poly.pdbx_strand_id
1 'polypeptide(L)'
;MNSGYREFDQRLRSLDKKKAAIKEGAKAEMDDTGLVELKPHGQMRRAFFRMLPIRALMILAVIGVGYKSFLLVSLGSANYAEKVSLLNASGRAVDQIGGWLMQVDPVTLKIAEVISPLIG
;
A
#
# COMPACT_ATOMS: atom_id res chain seq x y z
N MET A 1 14.57 -34.73 -20.36
CA MET A 1 13.37 -34.77 -19.49
C MET A 1 12.32 -33.85 -20.08
N ASN A 2 11.14 -34.42 -20.36
CA ASN A 2 10.25 -33.98 -21.44
C ASN A 2 9.33 -32.82 -21.00
N SER A 3 9.56 -31.62 -21.55
CA SER A 3 8.92 -30.35 -21.18
C SER A 3 7.39 -30.36 -21.27
N GLY A 4 6.83 -31.13 -22.21
CA GLY A 4 5.38 -31.27 -22.39
C GLY A 4 4.65 -31.84 -21.18
N TYR A 5 5.25 -32.79 -20.45
CA TYR A 5 4.63 -33.33 -19.23
C TYR A 5 4.54 -32.30 -18.11
N ARG A 6 5.52 -31.39 -18.00
CA ARG A 6 5.51 -30.33 -16.98
C ARG A 6 4.40 -29.31 -17.24
N GLU A 7 4.17 -28.96 -18.51
CA GLU A 7 3.10 -28.05 -18.89
C GLU A 7 1.72 -28.67 -18.66
N PHE A 8 1.57 -29.95 -19.00
CA PHE A 8 0.34 -30.71 -18.75
C PHE A 8 0.03 -30.81 -17.25
N ASP A 9 1.02 -31.13 -16.42
CA ASP A 9 0.89 -31.17 -14.96
C ASP A 9 0.51 -29.80 -14.36
N GLN A 10 1.08 -28.71 -14.88
CA GLN A 10 0.71 -27.36 -14.46
C GLN A 10 -0.75 -27.05 -14.77
N ARG A 11 -1.23 -27.46 -15.95
CA ARG A 11 -2.63 -27.29 -16.35
C ARG A 11 -3.56 -28.12 -15.45
N LEU A 12 -3.23 -29.39 -15.18
CA LEU A 12 -3.98 -30.25 -14.25
C LEU A 12 -4.12 -29.61 -12.87
N ARG A 13 -3.01 -29.13 -12.30
CA ARG A 13 -3.02 -28.42 -11.01
C ARG A 13 -3.87 -27.16 -11.02
N SER A 14 -3.89 -26.42 -12.12
CA SER A 14 -4.73 -25.22 -12.26
C SER A 14 -6.23 -25.58 -12.32
N LEU A 15 -6.57 -26.70 -12.97
CA LEU A 15 -7.93 -27.17 -13.10
C LEU A 15 -8.48 -27.68 -11.77
N ASP A 16 -7.70 -28.45 -11.02
CA ASP A 16 -8.07 -28.94 -9.69
C ASP A 16 -8.31 -27.78 -8.71
N LYS A 17 -7.45 -26.75 -8.78
CA LYS A 17 -7.66 -25.51 -8.03
C LYS A 17 -8.94 -24.79 -8.42
N LYS A 18 -9.28 -24.71 -9.73
CA LYS A 18 -10.53 -24.07 -10.20
C LYS A 18 -11.75 -24.86 -9.71
N LYS A 19 -11.73 -26.19 -9.80
CA LYS A 19 -12.81 -27.07 -9.30
C LYS A 19 -13.02 -26.96 -7.79
N ALA A 20 -11.94 -27.00 -7.02
CA ALA A 20 -12.01 -26.84 -5.56
C ALA A 20 -12.60 -25.47 -5.18
N ALA A 21 -12.18 -24.40 -5.86
CA ALA A 21 -12.68 -23.05 -5.61
C ALA A 21 -14.16 -22.86 -6.00
N ILE A 22 -14.66 -23.57 -7.02
CA ILE A 22 -16.10 -23.57 -7.37
C ILE A 22 -16.90 -24.36 -6.32
N LYS A 23 -16.35 -25.47 -5.80
CA LYS A 23 -16.98 -26.29 -4.76
C LYS A 23 -17.16 -25.54 -3.43
N GLU A 24 -16.24 -24.63 -3.10
CA GLU A 24 -16.34 -23.74 -1.93
C GLU A 24 -17.40 -22.62 -2.09
N GLY A 25 -17.84 -22.34 -3.31
CA GLY A 25 -18.86 -21.33 -3.61
C GLY A 25 -18.52 -20.51 -4.85
N ALA A 26 -19.46 -20.44 -5.79
CA ALA A 26 -19.35 -19.65 -7.02
C ALA A 26 -20.55 -18.72 -7.17
N LYS A 27 -20.33 -17.58 -7.84
CA LYS A 27 -21.40 -16.73 -8.33
C LYS A 27 -21.57 -16.94 -9.83
N ALA A 28 -22.81 -17.06 -10.27
CA ALA A 28 -23.15 -16.99 -11.68
C ALA A 28 -23.00 -15.53 -12.12
N GLU A 29 -22.12 -15.29 -13.08
CA GLU A 29 -21.98 -14.01 -13.76
C GLU A 29 -22.22 -14.24 -15.24
N MET A 30 -22.95 -13.32 -15.87
CA MET A 30 -23.23 -13.40 -17.30
C MET A 30 -22.06 -12.72 -18.02
N ASP A 31 -21.42 -13.46 -18.91
CA ASP A 31 -20.36 -12.95 -19.77
C ASP A 31 -20.95 -12.00 -20.82
N ASP A 32 -20.11 -11.16 -21.42
CA ASP A 32 -20.52 -10.21 -22.48
C ASP A 32 -21.09 -10.94 -23.71
N THR A 33 -20.80 -12.24 -23.84
CA THR A 33 -21.35 -13.16 -24.86
C THR A 33 -22.74 -13.70 -24.55
N GLY A 34 -23.30 -13.40 -23.36
CA GLY A 34 -24.61 -13.89 -22.91
C GLY A 34 -24.58 -15.29 -22.30
N LEU A 35 -23.39 -15.88 -22.10
CA LEU A 35 -23.22 -17.16 -21.43
C LEU A 35 -23.06 -16.98 -19.91
N VAL A 36 -23.66 -17.86 -19.14
CA VAL A 36 -23.51 -17.83 -17.67
C VAL A 36 -22.23 -18.58 -17.28
N GLU A 37 -21.22 -17.85 -16.80
CA GLU A 37 -20.00 -18.44 -16.22
C GLU A 37 -20.08 -18.47 -14.68
N LEU A 38 -19.65 -19.59 -14.09
CA LEU A 38 -19.50 -19.71 -12.64
C LEU A 38 -18.12 -19.20 -12.22
N LYS A 39 -18.06 -17.98 -11.66
CA LYS A 39 -16.82 -17.42 -11.11
C LYS A 39 -16.68 -17.73 -9.62
N PRO A 40 -15.56 -18.35 -9.18
CA PRO A 40 -15.35 -18.73 -7.78
C PRO A 40 -15.23 -17.49 -6.88
N HIS A 41 -16.01 -17.45 -5.79
CA HIS A 41 -16.12 -16.29 -4.91
C HIS A 41 -14.79 -15.97 -4.18
N GLY A 42 -14.01 -17.01 -3.88
CA GLY A 42 -12.77 -16.91 -3.11
C GLY A 42 -11.57 -16.31 -3.84
N GLN A 43 -11.56 -16.25 -5.18
CA GLN A 43 -10.45 -15.64 -5.94
C GLN A 43 -10.43 -14.12 -5.79
N MET A 44 -11.60 -13.49 -5.84
CA MET A 44 -11.73 -12.04 -5.70
C MET A 44 -11.38 -11.57 -4.28
N ARG A 45 -11.80 -12.32 -3.25
CA ARG A 45 -11.40 -12.06 -1.86
C ARG A 45 -9.89 -12.18 -1.66
N ARG A 46 -9.25 -13.25 -2.16
CA ARG A 46 -7.79 -13.43 -2.05
C ARG A 46 -7.00 -12.33 -2.73
N ALA A 47 -7.42 -11.88 -3.91
CA ALA A 47 -6.78 -10.75 -4.59
C ALA A 47 -6.92 -9.45 -3.79
N PHE A 48 -8.11 -9.19 -3.24
CA PHE A 48 -8.37 -8.02 -2.40
C PHE A 48 -7.53 -8.01 -1.11
N PHE A 49 -7.50 -9.13 -0.38
CA PHE A 49 -6.69 -9.27 0.83
C PHE A 49 -5.17 -9.16 0.56
N ARG A 50 -4.71 -9.58 -0.62
CA ARG A 50 -3.31 -9.42 -1.04
C ARG A 50 -2.92 -7.96 -1.30
N MET A 51 -3.86 -7.13 -1.77
CA MET A 51 -3.63 -5.71 -2.05
C MET A 51 -3.90 -4.78 -0.86
N LEU A 52 -4.66 -5.25 0.13
CA LEU A 52 -5.00 -4.50 1.33
C LEU A 52 -3.79 -3.93 2.10
N PRO A 53 -2.70 -4.70 2.38
CA PRO A 53 -1.59 -4.19 3.17
C PRO A 53 -0.83 -3.06 2.46
N ILE A 54 -0.68 -3.14 1.13
CA ILE A 54 0.00 -2.11 0.34
C ILE A 54 -0.84 -0.82 0.34
N ARG A 55 -2.16 -0.93 0.16
CA ARG A 55 -3.07 0.23 0.20
C ARG A 55 -3.05 0.91 1.56
N ALA A 56 -3.10 0.13 2.65
CA ALA A 56 -3.03 0.67 4.01
C ALA A 56 -1.71 1.41 4.26
N LEU A 57 -0.58 0.83 3.83
CA LEU A 57 0.74 1.45 3.95
C LEU A 57 0.83 2.75 3.14
N MET A 58 0.29 2.77 1.92
CA MET A 58 0.23 3.99 1.10
C MET A 58 -0.59 5.10 1.77
N ILE A 59 -1.75 4.78 2.34
CA ILE A 59 -2.58 5.77 3.06
C ILE A 59 -1.82 6.32 4.28
N LEU A 60 -1.18 5.45 5.06
CA LEU A 60 -0.37 5.85 6.20
C LEU A 60 0.76 6.80 5.78
N ALA A 61 1.45 6.48 4.69
CA ALA A 61 2.53 7.32 4.14
C ALA A 61 2.02 8.70 3.73
N VAL A 62 0.88 8.78 3.03
CA VAL A 62 0.28 10.06 2.62
C VAL A 62 -0.08 10.92 3.83
N ILE A 63 -0.71 10.32 4.85
CA ILE A 63 -1.06 11.03 6.09
C ILE A 63 0.21 11.53 6.80
N GLY A 64 1.24 10.69 6.90
CA GLY A 64 2.50 11.04 7.54
C GLY A 64 3.22 12.21 6.86
N VAL A 65 3.32 12.18 5.52
CA VAL A 65 3.96 13.26 4.76
C VAL A 65 3.12 14.54 4.79
N GLY A 66 1.79 14.44 4.73
CA GLY A 66 0.88 15.58 4.89
C GLY A 66 1.06 16.26 6.24
N TYR A 67 1.05 15.49 7.33
CA TYR A 67 1.28 16.01 8.68
C TYR A 67 2.65 16.68 8.84
N LYS A 68 3.71 16.04 8.30
CA LYS A 68 5.07 16.59 8.32
C LYS A 68 5.17 17.93 7.58
N SER A 69 4.53 18.01 6.42
CA SER A 69 4.51 19.24 5.59
C SER A 69 3.71 20.35 6.28
N PHE A 70 2.59 20.01 6.92
CA PHE A 70 1.81 20.93 7.73
C PHE A 70 2.64 21.51 8.89
N LEU A 71 3.37 20.67 9.62
CA LEU A 71 4.26 21.13 10.69
C LEU A 71 5.35 22.06 10.17
N LEU A 72 5.94 21.77 9.01
CA LEU A 72 6.97 22.60 8.40
C LEU A 72 6.44 24.00 8.04
N VAL A 73 5.24 24.08 7.47
CA VAL A 73 4.58 25.35 7.13
C VAL A 73 4.16 26.10 8.40
N SER A 74 3.60 25.42 9.39
CA SER A 74 3.08 26.04 10.62
C SER A 74 4.18 26.54 11.57
N LEU A 75 5.29 25.80 11.71
CA LEU A 75 6.38 26.17 12.63
C LEU A 75 7.46 27.03 11.96
N GLY A 76 7.52 27.02 10.63
CA GLY A 76 8.64 27.56 9.87
C GLY A 76 9.87 26.64 9.87
N SER A 77 10.68 26.75 8.82
CA SER A 77 11.82 25.86 8.57
C SER A 77 12.86 25.85 9.70
N ALA A 78 13.12 27.01 10.32
CA ALA A 78 14.13 27.15 11.37
C ALA A 78 13.73 26.43 12.68
N ASN A 79 12.52 26.69 13.18
CA ASN A 79 12.02 26.06 14.42
C ASN A 79 11.77 24.56 14.25
N TYR A 80 11.38 24.13 13.04
CA TYR A 80 11.21 22.72 12.74
C TYR A 80 12.55 21.97 12.80
N ALA A 81 13.60 22.52 12.18
CA ALA A 81 14.94 21.92 12.21
C ALA A 81 15.52 21.79 13.62
N GLU A 82 15.29 22.80 14.48
CA GLU A 82 15.72 22.76 15.89
C GLU A 82 14.98 21.68 16.70
N LYS A 83 13.67 21.49 16.48
CA LYS A 83 12.92 20.42 17.15
C LYS A 83 13.34 19.03 16.69
N VAL A 84 13.67 18.87 15.41
CA VAL A 84 14.17 17.60 14.86
C VAL A 84 15.57 17.29 15.36
N SER A 85 16.44 18.29 15.52
CA SER A 85 17.77 18.08 16.09
C SER A 85 17.70 17.69 17.58
N LEU A 86 16.82 18.32 18.35
CA LEU A 86 16.54 17.95 19.74
C LEU A 86 15.97 16.52 19.86
N LEU A 87 15.10 16.12 18.93
CA LEU A 87 14.54 14.77 18.90
C LEU A 87 15.61 13.73 18.57
N ASN A 88 16.52 14.01 17.65
CA ASN A 88 17.64 13.11 17.33
C ASN A 88 18.69 13.02 18.45
N ALA A 89 18.88 14.09 19.22
CA ALA A 89 19.81 14.13 20.35
C ALA A 89 19.33 13.32 21.57
N SER A 90 18.08 12.87 21.57
CA SER A 90 17.52 12.08 22.65
C SER A 90 18.05 10.63 22.63
N GLY A 91 18.33 10.08 23.81
CA GLY A 91 18.97 8.75 23.96
C GLY A 91 18.03 7.54 23.79
N ARG A 92 16.77 7.74 23.41
CA ARG A 92 15.79 6.65 23.24
C ARG A 92 15.72 6.22 21.78
N ALA A 93 15.75 4.91 21.54
CA ALA A 93 15.69 4.33 20.19
C ALA A 93 14.44 4.77 19.39
N VAL A 94 13.30 4.94 20.06
CA VAL A 94 12.04 5.40 19.43
C VAL A 94 12.17 6.82 18.92
N ASP A 95 12.84 7.69 19.68
CA ASP A 95 12.96 9.10 19.37
C ASP A 95 14.00 9.34 18.25
N GLN A 96 15.05 8.52 18.19
CA GLN A 96 16.02 8.52 17.08
C GLN A 96 15.38 8.08 15.76
N ILE A 97 14.51 7.06 15.79
CA ILE A 97 13.75 6.63 14.60
C ILE A 97 12.80 7.74 14.15
N GLY A 98 12.13 8.41 15.09
CA GLY A 98 11.26 9.55 14.80
C GLY A 98 12.02 10.74 14.21
N GLY A 99 13.20 11.05 14.75
CA GLY A 99 14.08 12.12 14.28
C GLY A 99 14.67 11.85 12.88
N TRP A 100 15.01 10.60 12.57
CA TRP A 100 15.40 10.20 11.22
C TRP A 100 14.23 10.31 10.23
N LEU A 101 13.04 9.84 10.63
CA LEU A 101 11.83 9.94 9.80
C LEU A 101 11.37 11.39 9.56
N MET A 102 11.70 12.31 10.47
CA MET A 102 11.35 13.73 10.40
C MET A 102 12.37 14.58 9.61
N GLN A 103 13.47 14.03 9.11
CA GLN A 103 14.40 14.80 8.27
C GLN A 103 13.72 15.36 7.02
N VAL A 104 13.97 16.62 6.66
CA VAL A 104 13.24 17.28 5.56
C VAL A 104 13.54 16.57 4.22
N ASP A 105 12.55 15.87 3.68
CA ASP A 105 12.66 15.17 2.40
C ASP A 105 12.23 16.08 1.22
N PRO A 106 12.78 15.90 0.01
CA PRO A 106 12.37 16.66 -1.18
C PRO A 106 10.87 16.59 -1.48
N VAL A 107 10.21 15.48 -1.14
CA VAL A 107 8.75 15.31 -1.29
C VAL A 107 7.99 16.18 -0.30
N THR A 108 8.49 16.31 0.94
CA THR A 108 7.90 17.15 1.99
C THR A 108 7.97 18.62 1.60
N LEU A 109 9.09 19.05 0.99
CA LEU A 109 9.24 20.43 0.49
C LEU A 109 8.23 20.76 -0.61
N LYS A 110 8.08 19.88 -1.61
CA LYS A 110 7.10 20.08 -2.68
C LYS A 110 5.66 20.14 -2.17
N ILE A 111 5.32 19.31 -1.19
CA ILE A 111 3.99 19.31 -0.59
C ILE A 111 3.79 20.56 0.28
N ALA A 112 4.82 21.00 1.01
CA ALA A 112 4.78 22.26 1.74
C ALA A 112 4.57 23.47 0.82
N GLU A 113 5.18 23.52 -0.36
CA GLU A 113 4.94 24.57 -1.37
C GLU A 113 3.48 24.60 -1.85
N VAL A 114 2.87 23.43 -2.05
CA VAL A 114 1.45 23.31 -2.45
C VAL A 114 0.49 23.70 -1.32
N ILE A 115 0.84 23.39 -0.08
CA ILE A 115 0.02 23.64 1.11
C ILE A 115 0.19 25.09 1.63
N SER A 116 1.36 25.69 1.43
CA SER A 116 1.68 27.06 1.87
C SER A 116 0.63 28.11 1.49
N PRO A 117 0.08 28.17 0.25
CA PRO A 117 -0.95 29.13 -0.10
C PRO A 117 -2.33 28.83 0.52
N LEU A 118 -2.55 27.62 1.04
CA LEU A 118 -3.80 27.21 1.69
C LEU A 118 -3.86 27.61 3.17
N ILE A 119 -2.70 27.81 3.79
CA ILE A 119 -2.51 28.16 5.21
C ILE A 119 -2.01 29.62 5.36
N GLY A 120 -1.87 30.34 4.24
CA GLY A 120 -1.52 31.76 4.19
C GLY A 120 -2.55 32.65 4.88
#